data_AF-A0A7L2HZI0-F1
#
_entry.id   AF-A0A7L2HZI0-F1
#
_cell.length_a   1.000
_cell.length_b   1.000
_cell.length_c   1.000
_cell.angle_alpha   90.00
_cell.angle_beta   90.00
_cell.angle_gamma   90.00
#
_symmetry.space_group_name_H-M   'P 1'
#
loop_
_entity.id
_entity.type
_entity.pdbx_description
1 polymer ?
#
loop_
_entity_poly.entity_id
_entity_poly.type
_entity_poly.pdbx_seq_one_letter_code
_entity_poly.pdbx_strand_id
1 'polypeptide(L)'
;SICWDARGEGLLIDQPLFECELLGTGPAGDGAAGASDFFKTKNFTSFIRQLNLYGFRKVVMGPAGSMAGPGPGPGPGSGSGDGGSSTRPLHHFHSPHFRRDRPDLLVHLKRLTSANKAKLAAGLEVTSRPPSRFQQ
;
A
#
# COMPACT_ATOMS: atom_id res chain seq x y z
N SER A 1 1.82 -11.62 -2.46
CA SER A 1 2.37 -10.45 -1.72
C SER A 1 1.41 -9.26 -1.53
N ILE A 2 0.49 -8.95 -2.45
CA ILE A 2 -0.46 -7.82 -2.33
C ILE A 2 -1.90 -8.34 -2.36
N CYS A 3 -2.79 -7.80 -1.52
CA CYS A 3 -4.21 -8.09 -1.55
C CYS A 3 -5.07 -6.86 -1.21
N TRP A 4 -6.36 -6.93 -1.50
CA TRP A 4 -7.33 -5.92 -1.07
C TRP A 4 -7.64 -6.07 0.42
N ASP A 5 -7.96 -4.96 1.09
CA ASP A 5 -8.57 -5.02 2.42
C ASP A 5 -9.96 -5.67 2.36
N ALA A 6 -10.51 -6.04 3.52
CA ALA A 6 -11.82 -6.70 3.60
C ALA A 6 -12.95 -5.87 2.96
N ARG A 7 -12.77 -4.54 2.87
CA ARG A 7 -13.77 -3.60 2.34
C ARG A 7 -13.56 -3.26 0.86
N GLY A 8 -12.45 -3.69 0.24
CA GLY A 8 -12.05 -3.31 -1.11
C GLY A 8 -11.74 -1.81 -1.27
N GLU A 9 -11.47 -1.11 -0.18
CA GLU A 9 -11.13 0.32 -0.10
C GLU A 9 -9.64 0.58 0.11
N GLY A 10 -8.87 -0.47 0.43
CA GLY A 10 -7.46 -0.38 0.75
C GLY A 10 -6.64 -1.52 0.17
N LEU A 11 -5.34 -1.33 0.15
CA LEU A 11 -4.32 -2.27 -0.30
C LEU A 11 -3.52 -2.75 0.90
N LEU A 12 -3.40 -4.05 1.06
CA LEU A 12 -2.58 -4.72 2.06
C LEU A 12 -1.36 -5.31 1.36
N ILE A 13 -0.17 -5.02 1.90
CA ILE A 13 1.09 -5.41 1.25
C ILE A 13 2.00 -6.08 2.28
N ASP A 14 2.37 -7.33 2.00
CA ASP A 14 3.39 -8.05 2.75
C ASP A 14 4.75 -7.67 2.17
N GLN A 15 5.52 -6.86 2.91
CA GLN A 15 6.80 -6.34 2.42
C GLN A 15 7.78 -7.44 2.01
N PRO A 16 8.15 -8.42 2.87
CA PRO A 16 9.15 -9.43 2.49
C PRO A 16 8.69 -10.31 1.31
N LEU A 17 7.41 -10.69 1.25
CA LEU A 17 6.89 -11.42 0.09
C LEU A 17 6.90 -10.55 -1.19
N PHE A 18 6.56 -9.26 -1.06
CA PHE A 18 6.55 -8.33 -2.19
C PHE A 18 7.94 -8.09 -2.76
N GLU A 19 8.94 -7.91 -1.89
CA GLU A 19 10.33 -7.73 -2.32
C GLU A 19 10.83 -8.98 -3.06
N CYS A 20 10.56 -10.17 -2.52
CA CYS A 20 10.97 -11.43 -3.15
C CYS A 20 10.26 -11.69 -4.50
N GLU A 21 8.94 -11.54 -4.55
CA GLU A 21 8.13 -11.89 -5.73
C GLU A 21 8.14 -10.81 -6.83
N LEU A 22 8.06 -9.53 -6.46
CA LEU A 22 7.88 -8.42 -7.43
C LEU A 22 9.10 -7.53 -7.59
N LEU A 23 9.99 -7.44 -6.59
CA LEU A 23 11.23 -6.65 -6.69
C LEU A 23 12.45 -7.51 -7.04
N GLY A 24 12.28 -8.84 -7.14
CA GLY A 24 13.32 -9.77 -7.54
C GLY A 24 14.50 -9.81 -6.55
N THR A 25 14.23 -9.66 -5.25
CA THR A 25 15.22 -9.83 -4.17
C THR A 25 15.28 -11.27 -3.63
N GLY A 26 14.43 -12.16 -4.13
CA GLY A 26 14.39 -13.57 -3.75
C GLY A 26 15.58 -14.38 -4.32
N PRO A 27 15.92 -15.53 -3.71
CA PRO A 27 17.04 -16.36 -4.17
C PRO A 27 16.78 -16.80 -5.61
N ALA A 28 17.78 -16.57 -6.46
CA ALA A 28 17.77 -16.98 -7.86
C ALA A 28 17.75 -18.51 -7.95
N GLY A 29 16.55 -19.08 -7.98
CA GLY A 29 16.31 -20.51 -8.16
C GLY A 29 15.17 -20.71 -9.14
N ASP A 30 15.53 -20.93 -10.41
CA ASP A 30 14.79 -21.75 -11.38
C ASP A 30 13.32 -21.43 -11.69
N GLY A 31 12.88 -20.18 -11.45
CA GLY A 31 11.57 -19.66 -11.89
C GLY A 31 11.59 -18.21 -12.41
N ALA A 32 12.79 -17.62 -12.54
CA ALA A 32 13.03 -16.19 -12.81
C ALA A 32 12.81 -15.75 -14.28
N ALA A 33 12.09 -16.54 -15.09
CA ALA A 33 11.71 -16.15 -16.45
C ALA A 33 10.35 -15.42 -16.51
N GLY A 34 9.60 -15.36 -15.40
CA GLY A 34 8.23 -14.84 -15.36
C GLY A 34 7.98 -13.66 -14.42
N ALA A 35 8.88 -13.36 -13.49
CA ALA A 35 8.89 -12.09 -12.76
C ALA A 35 9.40 -10.99 -13.71
N SER A 36 8.58 -10.75 -14.73
CA SER A 36 8.67 -9.61 -15.64
C SER A 36 9.02 -8.38 -14.84
N ASP A 37 9.86 -7.50 -15.39
CA ASP A 37 10.34 -6.26 -14.77
C ASP A 37 9.21 -5.26 -14.44
N PHE A 38 8.25 -5.64 -13.60
CA PHE A 38 7.09 -4.86 -13.20
C PHE A 38 7.54 -3.55 -12.57
N PHE A 39 8.63 -3.60 -11.80
CA PHE A 39 9.27 -2.44 -11.22
C PHE A 39 10.74 -2.37 -11.61
N LYS A 40 11.13 -1.27 -12.25
CA LYS A 40 12.54 -0.93 -12.48
C LYS A 40 13.34 -0.77 -11.17
N THR A 41 12.65 -0.55 -10.05
CA THR A 41 13.27 -0.34 -8.74
C THR A 41 13.17 -1.60 -7.89
N LYS A 42 14.26 -2.02 -7.24
CA LYS A 42 14.24 -3.13 -6.27
C LYS A 42 13.96 -2.70 -4.81
N ASN A 43 13.71 -1.41 -4.61
CA ASN A 43 13.54 -0.81 -3.29
C ASN A 43 12.07 -0.62 -2.95
N PHE A 44 11.59 -1.24 -1.86
CA PHE A 44 10.22 -1.08 -1.39
C PHE A 44 9.87 0.38 -1.09
N THR A 45 10.82 1.15 -0.53
CA THR A 45 10.64 2.59 -0.28
C THR A 45 10.32 3.38 -1.54
N SER A 46 10.89 3.01 -2.70
CA SER A 46 10.56 3.65 -3.98
C SER A 46 9.11 3.39 -4.38
N PHE A 47 8.61 2.18 -4.12
CA PHE A 47 7.22 1.83 -4.34
C PHE A 47 6.28 2.58 -3.37
N ILE A 48 6.61 2.67 -2.08
CA ILE A 48 5.86 3.50 -1.11
C ILE A 48 5.83 4.97 -1.54
N ARG A 49 6.94 5.48 -2.07
CA ARG A 49 6.99 6.85 -2.60
C ARG A 49 6.03 7.03 -3.77
N GLN A 50 5.88 6.04 -4.66
CA GLN A 50 4.88 6.11 -5.73
C GLN A 50 3.46 6.13 -5.15
N LEU A 51 3.14 5.25 -4.19
CA LEU A 51 1.85 5.27 -3.50
C LEU A 51 1.54 6.65 -2.90
N ASN A 52 2.49 7.23 -2.17
CA ASN A 52 2.34 8.58 -1.59
C ASN A 52 2.11 9.65 -2.67
N LEU A 53 2.79 9.57 -3.82
CA LEU A 53 2.59 10.49 -4.95
C LEU A 53 1.20 10.33 -5.59
N TYR A 54 0.56 9.17 -5.49
CA TYR A 54 -0.81 8.97 -5.99
C TYR A 54 -1.89 9.21 -4.92
N GLY A 55 -1.51 9.74 -3.75
CA GLY A 55 -2.45 10.11 -2.68
C GLY A 55 -2.84 8.96 -1.75
N PHE A 56 -2.18 7.80 -1.86
CA PHE A 56 -2.36 6.75 -0.86
C PHE A 56 -1.80 7.18 0.48
N ARG A 57 -2.50 6.79 1.54
CA ARG A 57 -2.12 7.06 2.93
C ARG A 57 -1.93 5.73 3.64
N LYS A 58 -0.83 5.60 4.39
CA LYS A 58 -0.60 4.43 5.23
C LYS A 58 -1.61 4.46 6.39
N VAL A 59 -2.44 3.43 6.48
CA VAL A 59 -3.34 3.22 7.62
C VAL A 59 -2.56 2.41 8.63
N VAL A 60 -2.30 2.99 9.81
CA VAL A 60 -1.73 2.23 10.92
C VAL A 60 -2.91 1.51 11.58
N MET A 61 -2.99 0.20 11.33
CA MET A 61 -3.84 -0.65 12.16
C MET A 61 -3.14 -0.70 13.52
N GLY A 62 -3.58 0.18 14.43
CA GLY A 62 -2.95 0.31 15.74
C GLY A 62 -2.94 -1.03 16.46
N PRO A 63 -1.91 -1.32 17.29
CA PRO A 63 -2.00 -2.46 18.18
C PRO A 63 -3.22 -2.24 19.06
N ALA A 64 -4.23 -3.11 18.93
CA ALA A 64 -5.25 -3.23 19.94
C ALA A 64 -4.52 -3.59 21.25
N GLY A 65 -4.32 -2.62 22.15
CA GLY A 65 -3.56 -2.88 23.37
C GLY A 65 -3.12 -1.69 24.22
N SER A 66 -3.12 -0.45 23.73
CA SER A 66 -2.76 0.71 24.57
C SER A 66 -3.98 1.48 25.06
N MET A 67 -4.74 0.84 25.94
CA MET A 67 -5.57 1.50 26.97
C MET A 67 -5.32 0.79 28.31
N ALA A 68 -4.06 0.69 28.72
CA ALA A 68 -3.70 0.52 30.13
C ALA A 68 -3.72 1.93 30.76
N GLY A 69 -4.92 2.40 31.11
CA GLY A 69 -5.05 3.50 32.07
C GLY A 69 -4.52 3.05 33.44
N PRO A 70 -3.97 3.96 34.26
CA PRO A 70 -3.46 3.60 35.58
C PRO A 70 -4.65 3.41 36.54
N GLY A 71 -5.04 2.15 36.76
CA GLY A 71 -6.01 1.78 37.78
C GLY A 71 -5.47 0.61 38.62
N PRO A 72 -5.34 0.74 39.95
CA PRO A 72 -4.82 -0.34 40.78
C PRO A 72 -5.95 -1.33 41.06
N GLY A 73 -5.80 -2.57 40.61
CA GLY A 73 -6.69 -3.67 40.99
C GLY A 73 -6.05 -5.01 40.65
N PRO A 74 -5.68 -5.84 41.65
CA PRO A 74 -5.16 -7.18 41.40
C PRO A 74 -6.34 -8.15 41.29
N GLY A 75 -6.54 -8.73 40.11
CA GLY A 75 -7.43 -9.87 39.91
C GLY A 75 -6.76 -10.89 38.99
N PRO A 76 -6.52 -12.14 39.43
CA PRO A 76 -5.90 -13.16 38.60
C PRO A 76 -6.94 -14.02 37.86
N GLY A 77 -6.62 -14.39 36.62
CA GLY A 77 -7.34 -15.38 35.80
C GLY A 77 -8.47 -14.77 34.95
N SER A 78 -8.71 -15.16 33.71
CA SER A 78 -8.09 -16.16 32.85
C SER A 78 -8.66 -15.92 31.44
N GLY A 79 -7.84 -16.14 30.41
CA GLY A 79 -8.34 -16.43 29.06
C GLY A 79 -8.59 -15.25 28.13
N SER A 80 -7.60 -14.40 27.87
CA SER A 80 -7.54 -13.67 26.60
C SER A 80 -7.16 -14.64 25.48
N GLY A 81 -8.11 -15.49 25.09
CA GLY A 81 -8.10 -16.15 23.79
C GLY A 81 -8.46 -15.12 22.74
N ASP A 82 -7.61 -14.11 22.55
CA ASP A 82 -7.62 -13.39 21.29
C ASP A 82 -6.67 -14.17 20.39
N GLY A 83 -7.24 -14.87 19.41
CA GLY A 83 -6.50 -15.62 18.42
C GLY A 83 -5.62 -14.63 17.69
N GLY A 84 -4.41 -14.45 18.23
CA GLY A 84 -3.39 -13.57 17.71
C GLY A 84 -3.14 -13.98 16.29
N SER A 85 -3.83 -13.29 15.38
CA SER A 85 -3.66 -13.49 13.96
C SER A 85 -2.18 -13.28 13.77
N SER A 86 -1.50 -14.36 13.38
CA SER A 86 -0.11 -14.39 12.93
C SER A 86 0.01 -13.64 11.61
N THR A 87 -0.71 -12.52 11.48
CA THR A 87 -0.59 -11.54 10.42
C THR A 87 0.75 -10.88 10.63
N ARG A 88 1.71 -11.32 9.81
CA ARG A 88 2.90 -10.54 9.50
C ARG A 88 2.47 -9.07 9.35
N PRO A 89 3.28 -8.10 9.82
CA PRO A 89 2.92 -6.69 9.74
C PRO A 89 2.71 -6.28 8.27
N LEU A 90 1.45 -6.30 7.84
CA LEU A 90 1.02 -5.92 6.51
C LEU A 90 0.96 -4.40 6.45
N HIS A 91 1.53 -3.83 5.40
CA HIS A 91 1.42 -2.40 5.15
C HIS A 91 0.05 -2.13 4.53
N HIS A 92 -0.84 -1.50 5.31
CA HIS A 92 -2.14 -1.07 4.83
C HIS A 92 -2.06 0.34 4.23
N PHE A 93 -2.49 0.49 2.99
CA PHE A 93 -2.60 1.75 2.27
C PHE A 93 -4.03 1.98 1.81
N HIS A 94 -4.57 3.18 2.05
CA HIS A 94 -5.91 3.56 1.63
C HIS A 94 -5.87 4.78 0.71
N SER A 95 -6.74 4.81 -0.30
CA SER A 95 -7.00 5.98 -1.13
C SER A 95 -8.50 6.04 -1.50
N PRO A 96 -9.19 7.18 -1.33
CA PRO A 96 -10.61 7.31 -1.68
C PRO A 96 -10.91 7.05 -3.16
N HIS A 97 -9.90 7.24 -4.02
CA HIS A 97 -10.00 7.10 -5.46
C HIS A 97 -9.50 5.72 -5.97
N PHE A 98 -9.19 4.80 -5.06
CA PHE A 98 -8.70 3.47 -5.39
C PHE A 98 -9.55 2.41 -4.70
N ARG A 99 -10.49 1.82 -5.45
CA ARG A 99 -11.42 0.80 -4.93
C ARG A 99 -11.53 -0.37 -5.90
N ARG A 100 -11.66 -1.58 -5.37
CA ARG A 100 -11.75 -2.82 -6.17
C ARG A 100 -12.89 -2.78 -7.19
N ASP A 101 -14.07 -2.35 -6.74
CA ASP A 101 -15.30 -2.41 -7.53
C ASP A 101 -15.57 -1.12 -8.31
N ARG A 102 -14.67 -0.12 -8.24
CA ARG A 102 -14.83 1.19 -8.89
C ARG A 102 -13.55 1.60 -9.62
N PRO A 103 -13.21 0.93 -10.73
CA PRO A 103 -12.08 1.33 -11.58
C PRO A 103 -12.25 2.74 -12.14
N ASP A 104 -13.49 3.24 -12.26
CA ASP A 104 -13.78 4.60 -12.74
C ASP A 104 -13.11 5.69 -11.88
N LEU A 105 -12.85 5.41 -10.60
CA LEU A 105 -12.21 6.38 -9.70
C LEU A 105 -10.72 6.56 -10.00
N LEU A 106 -10.09 5.64 -10.74
CA LEU A 106 -8.68 5.71 -11.10
C LEU A 106 -8.34 6.94 -11.95
N VAL A 107 -9.32 7.53 -12.65
CA VAL A 107 -9.14 8.79 -13.39
C VAL A 107 -8.78 9.96 -12.45
N HIS A 108 -9.21 9.90 -11.20
CA HIS A 108 -8.90 10.90 -10.17
C HIS A 108 -7.57 10.64 -9.47
N LEU A 109 -6.96 9.47 -9.67
CA LEU A 109 -5.68 9.10 -9.10
C LEU A 109 -4.51 9.77 -9.86
N LYS A 110 -4.38 11.08 -9.68
CA LYS A 110 -3.38 11.90 -10.36
C LYS A 110 -2.07 11.90 -9.58
N ARG A 111 -0.94 11.87 -10.30
CA ARG A 111 0.39 11.93 -9.67
C ARG A 111 0.64 13.33 -9.09
N LEU A 112 0.80 13.44 -7.78
CA LEU A 112 1.02 14.67 -7.02
C LEU A 112 2.51 15.05 -6.99
N THR A 113 3.13 15.28 -8.14
CA THR A 113 4.45 15.94 -8.20
C THR A 113 4.34 17.42 -7.81
N SER A 114 5.44 18.08 -7.46
CA SER A 114 5.44 19.52 -7.16
C SER A 114 4.80 20.36 -8.29
N ALA A 115 5.12 20.04 -9.54
CA ALA A 115 4.52 20.66 -10.71
C ALA A 115 3.00 20.42 -10.80
N ASN A 116 2.54 19.20 -10.51
CA ASN A 116 1.11 18.87 -10.55
C ASN A 116 0.36 19.47 -9.37
N LYS A 117 0.99 19.57 -8.19
CA LYS A 117 0.43 20.25 -7.02
C LYS A 117 0.25 21.75 -7.30
N ALA A 118 1.22 22.38 -7.96
CA ALA A 118 1.11 23.77 -8.40
C ALA A 118 -0.01 23.97 -9.43
N LYS A 119 -0.15 23.04 -10.39
CA LYS A 119 -1.26 23.06 -11.36
C LYS A 119 -2.62 22.94 -10.67
N LEU A 120 -2.79 22.01 -9.74
CA LEU A 120 -4.03 21.86 -8.98
C LEU A 120 -4.34 23.11 -8.14
N ALA A 121 -3.33 23.71 -7.52
CA ALA A 121 -3.49 24.97 -6.78
C ALA A 121 -3.89 26.15 -7.69
N ALA A 122 -3.46 26.12 -8.95
CA ALA A 122 -3.85 27.08 -9.99
C ALA A 122 -5.20 26.74 -10.67
N GLY A 123 -5.93 25.73 -10.20
CA GLY A 123 -7.19 25.27 -10.82
C GLY A 123 -7.02 24.58 -12.18
N LEU A 124 -5.79 24.25 -12.56
CA LEU A 124 -5.48 23.58 -13.82
C LEU A 124 -5.63 22.06 -13.67
N GLU A 125 -6.28 21.42 -14.64
CA GLU A 125 -6.38 19.97 -14.67
C GLU A 125 -5.01 19.32 -14.86
N VAL A 126 -4.64 18.46 -13.92
CA VAL A 126 -3.52 17.53 -14.09
C VAL A 126 -4.02 16.34 -14.90
N THR A 127 -3.55 16.17 -16.12
CA THR A 127 -3.89 14.99 -16.91
C THR A 127 -3.09 13.79 -16.41
N SER A 128 -3.74 12.66 -16.25
CA SER A 128 -3.09 11.35 -16.15
C SER A 128 -2.26 11.19 -17.43
N ARG A 129 -0.96 10.92 -17.28
CA ARG A 129 0.08 10.82 -18.34
C ARG A 129 -0.45 10.88 -19.78
N PRO A 130 0.06 11.79 -20.65
CA PRO A 130 -0.23 11.67 -22.08
C PRO A 130 0.17 10.25 -22.56
N PRO A 131 -0.57 9.67 -23.52
CA PRO A 131 -0.29 8.33 -24.01
C PRO A 131 1.17 8.26 -24.46
N SER A 132 1.82 7.19 -24.03
CA SER A 132 3.18 6.85 -24.41
C SER A 132 3.35 6.99 -25.92
N ARG A 133 4.24 7.88 -26.38
CA ARG A 133 4.58 8.08 -27.80
C ARG A 133 5.42 6.91 -28.38
N PHE A 134 5.37 5.74 -27.73
CA PHE A 134 6.13 4.54 -28.11
C PHE A 134 5.23 3.48 -28.75
N GLN A 135 4.33 3.90 -29.63
CA GLN A 135 3.74 3.04 -30.66
C GLN A 135 4.18 3.61 -32.01
N GLN A 136 5.38 3.22 -32.45
CA GLN A 136 5.80 3.27 -33.85
C GLN A 136 6.50 1.97 -34.18
#